data_AF-A0A1Q5K0H8-F1
#
_entry.id   AF-A0A1Q5K0H8-F1
#
_cell.length_a   1.000
_cell.length_b   1.000
_cell.length_c   1.000
_cell.angle_alpha   90.00
_cell.angle_beta   90.00
_cell.angle_gamma   90.00
#
_symmetry.space_group_name_H-M   'P 1'
#
loop_
_entity.id
_entity.type
_entity.pdbx_description
1 polymer ?
#
loop_
_entity_poly.entity_id
_entity_poly.type
_entity_poly.pdbx_seq_one_letter_code
_entity_poly.pdbx_strand_id
1 'polypeptide(L)'
;MRTFALVTASGAALLTAGTPAPVTLAVAGDPDPVVAAPAPRPVLPAVPLALVARVHQAPARAHRSGPAPARARDGKGTEVGAADLLAKVSACEQVSKGRYRTDEAAPPTVPVCGAGGAVFWKADLDIDCDGRATAACNAATDPSFHGDTAFHASDGRPLNAAELPYVVVPAPSGTWDYAKSGIRGGGVVAVVHGGKVEYAVVGDVGPERIIGEASYATAKSLGIDPDPSSGGAPSGVTYILFKDSRVSPIEDHEAAVRTGRALAGEFVRDSRSTP
;
A
#
# COMPACT_ATOMS: atom_id res chain seq x y z
N MET A 1 15.44 -62.38 7.63
CA MET A 1 16.69 -62.06 8.36
C MET A 1 17.22 -60.72 7.90
N ARG A 2 16.98 -59.66 8.67
CA ARG A 2 17.83 -58.46 8.71
C ARG A 2 17.36 -57.60 9.88
N THR A 3 18.23 -57.57 10.87
CA THR A 3 18.16 -56.95 12.18
C THR A 3 18.20 -55.43 12.04
N PHE A 4 17.26 -54.71 12.67
CA PHE A 4 17.40 -53.28 12.94
C PHE A 4 17.65 -53.10 14.43
N ALA A 5 18.85 -52.61 14.75
CA ALA A 5 19.29 -52.31 16.10
C ALA A 5 18.68 -50.99 16.57
N LEU A 6 18.07 -51.04 17.75
CA LEU A 6 17.66 -49.90 18.56
C LEU A 6 18.92 -49.21 19.11
N VAL A 7 19.06 -47.90 18.90
CA VAL A 7 20.05 -47.09 19.64
C VAL A 7 19.28 -46.13 20.53
N THR A 8 19.29 -46.43 21.82
CA THR A 8 18.86 -45.53 22.89
C THR A 8 20.06 -44.66 23.30
N ALA A 9 19.92 -43.34 23.22
CA ALA A 9 20.86 -42.40 23.80
C ALA A 9 20.18 -41.69 24.98
N SER A 10 20.49 -42.17 26.19
CA SER A 10 20.22 -41.47 27.45
C SER A 10 21.39 -40.51 27.72
N GLY A 11 21.09 -39.22 27.87
CA GLY A 11 22.05 -38.20 28.28
C GLY A 11 21.33 -37.08 29.02
N ALA A 12 21.10 -37.28 30.31
CA ALA A 12 20.64 -36.24 31.22
C ALA A 12 21.86 -35.45 31.72
N ALA A 13 21.99 -34.19 31.31
CA ALA A 13 22.96 -33.26 31.87
C ALA A 13 22.23 -32.36 32.89
N LEU A 14 22.59 -32.51 34.17
CA LEU A 14 22.21 -31.57 35.22
C LEU A 14 22.97 -30.25 34.99
N LEU A 15 22.23 -29.18 34.69
CA LEU A 15 22.73 -27.81 34.77
C LEU A 15 22.49 -27.28 36.19
N THR A 16 23.58 -27.04 36.91
CA THR A 16 23.57 -26.37 38.20
C THR A 16 23.31 -24.88 38.00
N ALA A 17 22.24 -24.37 38.61
CA ALA A 17 21.93 -22.94 38.63
C ALA A 17 22.92 -22.21 39.56
N GLY A 18 23.87 -21.48 38.98
CA GLY A 18 24.69 -20.50 39.69
C GLY A 18 23.91 -19.21 39.88
N THR A 19 23.74 -18.79 41.12
CA THR A 19 23.19 -17.48 41.51
C THR A 19 24.15 -16.36 41.10
N PRO A 20 23.72 -15.35 40.33
CA PRO A 20 24.54 -14.17 40.09
C PRO A 20 24.55 -13.25 41.32
N ALA A 21 25.74 -12.78 41.68
CA ALA A 21 25.97 -11.76 42.71
C ALA A 21 25.41 -10.39 42.26
N PRO A 22 24.99 -9.51 43.20
CA PRO A 22 24.47 -8.20 42.84
C PRO A 22 25.60 -7.30 42.32
N VAL A 23 25.44 -6.83 41.09
CA VAL A 23 26.26 -5.75 40.52
C VAL A 23 25.65 -4.43 41.00
N THR A 24 26.35 -3.75 41.92
CA THR A 24 26.07 -2.35 42.26
C THR A 24 26.40 -1.47 41.05
N LEU A 25 25.38 -0.99 40.34
CA LEU A 25 25.52 0.14 39.42
C LEU A 25 25.69 1.42 40.25
N ALA A 26 26.85 2.06 40.11
CA ALA A 26 27.03 3.43 40.52
C ALA A 26 26.26 4.34 39.55
N VAL A 27 25.26 5.05 40.06
CA VAL A 27 24.57 6.13 39.35
C VAL A 27 25.52 7.33 39.34
N ALA A 28 26.09 7.64 38.18
CA ALA A 28 26.67 8.96 37.93
C ALA A 28 25.50 9.94 37.76
N GLY A 29 25.47 10.99 38.57
CA GLY A 29 24.49 12.07 38.45
C GLY A 29 24.71 12.87 37.17
N ASP A 30 23.69 12.93 36.33
CA ASP A 30 23.61 13.89 35.24
C ASP A 30 23.45 15.31 35.80
N PRO A 31 24.16 16.32 35.27
CA PRO A 31 23.86 17.71 35.58
C PRO A 31 22.56 18.15 34.90
N ASP A 32 21.76 18.92 35.64
CA ASP A 32 20.47 19.50 35.21
C ASP A 32 20.54 20.14 33.81
N PRO A 33 19.54 19.92 32.94
CA PRO A 33 19.42 20.69 31.71
C PRO A 33 19.01 22.12 32.05
N VAL A 34 19.88 23.06 31.72
CA VAL A 34 19.60 24.50 31.77
C VAL A 34 18.47 24.80 30.77
N VAL A 35 17.28 25.12 31.28
CA VAL A 35 16.15 25.59 30.48
C VAL A 35 16.50 26.97 29.92
N ALA A 36 16.76 27.03 28.62
CA ALA A 36 16.91 28.30 27.90
C ALA A 36 15.54 28.98 27.77
N ALA A 37 15.46 30.24 28.18
CA ALA A 37 14.27 31.07 28.05
C ALA A 37 13.92 31.32 26.57
N PRO A 38 12.63 31.39 26.19
CA PRO A 38 12.23 31.68 24.83
C PRO A 38 12.51 33.15 24.47
N ALA A 39 13.11 33.36 23.29
CA ALA A 39 13.33 34.68 22.71
C ALA A 39 11.98 35.38 22.37
N PRO A 40 11.90 36.73 22.47
CA PRO A 40 10.69 37.46 22.12
C PRO A 40 10.43 37.40 20.61
N ARG A 41 9.18 37.09 20.24
CA ARG A 41 8.70 37.11 18.85
C ARG A 41 8.60 38.56 18.34
N PRO A 42 8.99 38.85 17.07
CA PRO A 42 8.77 40.15 16.48
C PRO A 42 7.27 40.34 16.18
N VAL A 43 6.72 41.45 16.65
CA VAL A 43 5.37 41.90 16.33
C VAL A 43 5.42 42.60 14.97
N LEU A 44 4.75 42.05 13.96
CA LEU A 44 4.57 42.70 12.66
C LEU A 44 3.49 43.80 12.78
N PRO A 45 3.68 45.00 12.20
CA PRO A 45 2.65 46.02 12.18
C PRO A 45 1.52 45.64 11.20
N ALA A 46 0.28 45.82 11.66
CA ALA A 46 -0.91 45.68 10.84
C ALA A 46 -0.97 46.79 9.77
N VAL A 47 -1.06 46.39 8.50
CA VAL A 47 -1.27 47.31 7.37
C VAL A 47 -2.79 47.43 7.14
N PRO A 48 -3.35 48.66 7.04
CA PRO A 48 -4.78 48.82 6.81
C PRO A 48 -5.15 48.49 5.37
N LEU A 49 -6.29 47.81 5.21
CA LEU A 49 -6.91 47.51 3.92
C LEU A 49 -7.56 48.80 3.37
N ALA A 50 -6.99 49.37 2.31
CA ALA A 50 -7.62 50.47 1.58
C ALA A 50 -8.58 49.90 0.53
N LEU A 51 -9.88 50.12 0.74
CA LEU A 51 -10.95 49.81 -0.21
C LEU A 51 -10.94 50.85 -1.35
N VAL A 52 -10.50 50.46 -2.55
CA VAL A 52 -10.64 51.28 -3.75
C VAL A 52 -11.77 50.70 -4.60
N ALA A 53 -12.95 51.28 -4.48
CA ALA A 53 -14.05 51.05 -5.40
C ALA A 53 -13.75 51.74 -6.75
N ARG A 54 -13.64 50.96 -7.82
CA ARG A 54 -13.80 51.46 -9.19
C ARG A 54 -14.90 50.66 -9.88
N VAL A 55 -16.07 51.29 -9.96
CA VAL A 55 -17.18 50.90 -10.84
C VAL A 55 -16.75 51.20 -12.27
N HIS A 56 -16.58 50.18 -13.10
CA HIS A 56 -16.62 50.31 -14.56
C HIS A 56 -17.66 49.32 -15.07
N GLN A 57 -18.81 49.86 -15.48
CA GLN A 57 -19.84 49.14 -16.22
C GLN A 57 -19.34 48.88 -17.65
N ALA A 58 -19.35 47.62 -18.06
CA ALA A 58 -19.24 47.20 -19.45
C ALA A 58 -20.46 46.31 -19.79
N PRO A 59 -20.96 46.34 -21.05
CA PRO A 59 -22.28 45.84 -21.37
C PRO A 59 -22.34 44.32 -21.41
N ALA A 60 -23.50 43.78 -21.01
CA ALA A 60 -23.81 42.37 -21.10
C ALA A 60 -23.90 41.92 -22.58
N ARG A 61 -22.94 41.07 -23.01
CA ARG A 61 -23.12 40.21 -24.18
C ARG A 61 -23.63 38.87 -23.70
N ALA A 62 -24.87 38.55 -24.09
CA ALA A 62 -25.45 37.22 -23.94
C ALA A 62 -24.67 36.22 -24.80
N HIS A 63 -23.74 35.48 -24.20
CA HIS A 63 -23.15 34.30 -24.80
C HIS A 63 -23.98 33.08 -24.39
N ARG A 64 -24.69 32.51 -25.37
CA ARG A 64 -25.30 31.19 -25.26
C ARG A 64 -24.19 30.19 -24.93
N SER A 65 -24.25 29.55 -23.77
CA SER A 65 -23.37 28.45 -23.39
C SER A 65 -23.64 27.26 -24.30
N GLY A 66 -22.86 27.13 -25.38
CA GLY A 66 -22.69 25.86 -26.07
C GLY A 66 -21.87 24.90 -25.20
N PRO A 67 -22.07 23.57 -25.32
CA PRO A 67 -21.25 22.61 -24.59
C PRO A 67 -19.78 22.80 -24.99
N ALA A 68 -18.89 22.83 -23.99
CA ALA A 68 -17.45 22.93 -24.18
C ALA A 68 -16.98 21.78 -25.11
N PRO A 69 -16.08 22.04 -26.07
CA PRO A 69 -15.57 20.99 -26.93
C PRO A 69 -14.79 19.99 -26.09
N ALA A 70 -15.13 18.71 -26.22
CA ALA A 70 -14.33 17.62 -25.68
C ALA A 70 -12.89 17.79 -26.14
N ARG A 71 -11.93 17.78 -25.19
CA ARG A 71 -10.52 17.71 -25.52
C ARG A 71 -10.31 16.53 -26.46
N ALA A 72 -9.83 16.83 -27.66
CA ALA A 72 -9.42 15.84 -28.63
C ALA A 72 -8.42 14.89 -27.96
N ARG A 73 -8.70 13.59 -28.04
CA ARG A 73 -7.75 12.54 -27.66
C ARG A 73 -6.62 12.58 -28.67
N ASP A 74 -5.45 13.04 -28.26
CA ASP A 74 -4.25 12.95 -29.06
C ASP A 74 -3.91 11.47 -29.29
N GLY A 75 -3.99 11.07 -30.56
CA GLY A 75 -3.75 9.71 -31.02
C GLY A 75 -2.28 9.31 -31.02
N LYS A 76 -1.76 8.93 -29.85
CA LYS A 76 -0.75 7.87 -29.72
C LYS A 76 -1.44 6.69 -29.05
N GLY A 77 -1.29 5.48 -29.59
CA GLY A 77 -2.06 4.27 -29.20
C GLY A 77 -2.42 4.25 -27.72
N THR A 78 -3.72 4.24 -27.43
CA THR A 78 -4.32 4.55 -26.13
C THR A 78 -3.87 3.55 -25.07
N GLU A 79 -2.79 3.89 -24.35
CA GLU A 79 -2.43 3.20 -23.12
C GLU A 79 -3.62 3.32 -22.16
N VAL A 80 -4.00 2.19 -21.54
CA VAL A 80 -5.12 2.15 -20.59
C VAL A 80 -4.80 3.08 -19.41
N GLY A 81 -5.62 4.12 -19.24
CA GLY A 81 -5.44 5.10 -18.19
C GLY A 81 -6.23 4.77 -16.93
N ALA A 82 -5.96 5.53 -15.85
CA ALA A 82 -6.69 5.43 -14.59
C ALA A 82 -8.22 5.52 -14.79
N ALA A 83 -8.69 6.43 -15.63
CA ALA A 83 -10.11 6.61 -15.89
C ALA A 83 -10.77 5.37 -16.52
N ASP A 84 -10.06 4.67 -17.42
CA ASP A 84 -10.57 3.47 -18.08
C ASP A 84 -10.67 2.31 -17.08
N LEU A 85 -9.66 2.14 -16.22
CA LEU A 85 -9.68 1.16 -15.14
C LEU A 85 -10.80 1.44 -14.14
N LEU A 86 -10.91 2.68 -13.65
CA LEU A 86 -11.95 3.08 -12.70
C LEU A 86 -13.36 2.93 -13.26
N ALA A 87 -13.55 3.13 -14.56
CA ALA A 87 -14.83 2.88 -15.21
C ALA A 87 -15.21 1.38 -15.14
N LYS A 88 -14.25 0.47 -15.34
CA LYS A 88 -14.48 -0.98 -15.23
C LYS A 88 -14.80 -1.47 -13.83
N VAL A 89 -14.28 -0.80 -12.80
CA VAL A 89 -14.52 -1.15 -11.39
C VAL A 89 -15.42 -0.13 -10.69
N SER A 90 -16.37 0.44 -11.42
CA SER A 90 -17.31 1.42 -10.89
C SER A 90 -18.38 0.80 -9.98
N ALA A 91 -18.81 -0.44 -10.28
CA ALA A 91 -19.78 -1.21 -9.50
C ALA A 91 -19.12 -2.41 -8.81
N CYS A 92 -19.64 -2.78 -7.64
CA CYS A 92 -19.12 -3.90 -6.85
C CYS A 92 -20.14 -5.03 -6.77
N GLU A 93 -19.83 -6.16 -7.40
CA GLU A 93 -20.41 -7.46 -7.02
C GLU A 93 -19.50 -8.06 -5.95
N GLN A 94 -19.95 -8.03 -4.70
CA GLN A 94 -19.14 -8.50 -3.58
C GLN A 94 -18.91 -10.02 -3.66
N VAL A 95 -17.64 -10.42 -3.68
CA VAL A 95 -17.21 -11.83 -3.67
C VAL A 95 -16.69 -12.29 -2.31
N SER A 96 -16.31 -11.35 -1.43
CA SER A 96 -16.02 -11.64 -0.03
C SER A 96 -17.29 -11.96 0.75
N LYS A 97 -17.20 -12.84 1.75
CA LYS A 97 -18.31 -13.17 2.68
C LYS A 97 -18.54 -12.12 3.76
N GLY A 98 -17.67 -11.12 3.85
CA GLY A 98 -17.74 -10.00 4.78
C GLY A 98 -16.99 -8.79 4.24
N ARG A 99 -16.75 -7.80 5.10
CA ARG A 99 -16.02 -6.58 4.78
C ARG A 99 -14.79 -6.43 5.67
N TYR A 100 -13.79 -5.76 5.14
CA TYR A 100 -12.53 -5.44 5.80
C TYR A 100 -12.58 -4.03 6.38
N ARG A 101 -11.74 -3.81 7.39
CA ARG A 101 -11.44 -2.50 7.95
C ARG A 101 -10.27 -1.88 7.19
N THR A 102 -10.22 -0.56 7.15
CA THR A 102 -9.06 0.21 6.71
C THR A 102 -8.01 0.22 7.83
N ASP A 103 -8.46 0.42 9.06
CA ASP A 103 -7.62 0.45 10.27
C ASP A 103 -8.21 -0.43 11.38
N GLU A 104 -7.41 -0.81 12.39
CA GLU A 104 -7.87 -1.64 13.52
C GLU A 104 -9.09 -1.05 14.24
N ALA A 105 -9.12 0.28 14.39
CA ALA A 105 -10.22 0.99 15.05
C ALA A 105 -11.42 1.30 14.12
N ALA A 106 -11.24 1.23 12.80
CA ALA A 106 -12.27 1.60 11.82
C ALA A 106 -13.32 0.50 11.66
N PRO A 107 -14.61 0.80 11.42
CA PRO A 107 -15.62 -0.21 11.15
C PRO A 107 -15.36 -0.95 9.83
N PRO A 108 -15.75 -2.23 9.69
CA PRO A 108 -15.54 -2.99 8.46
C PRO A 108 -16.47 -2.51 7.34
N THR A 109 -15.91 -1.83 6.35
CA THR A 109 -16.68 -1.18 5.27
C THR A 109 -16.23 -1.58 3.86
N VAL A 110 -15.05 -2.18 3.71
CA VAL A 110 -14.44 -2.47 2.40
C VAL A 110 -14.78 -3.90 1.95
N PRO A 111 -15.63 -4.11 0.93
CA PRO A 111 -15.82 -5.41 0.32
C PRO A 111 -14.68 -5.73 -0.68
N VAL A 112 -14.41 -7.02 -0.90
CA VAL A 112 -13.70 -7.47 -2.10
C VAL A 112 -14.74 -7.74 -3.18
N CYS A 113 -14.56 -7.13 -4.35
CA CYS A 113 -15.49 -7.15 -5.46
C CYS A 113 -14.93 -7.98 -6.62
N GLY A 114 -15.80 -8.69 -7.33
CA GLY A 114 -15.49 -9.31 -8.61
C GLY A 114 -15.60 -8.31 -9.75
N ALA A 115 -14.70 -8.42 -10.74
CA ALA A 115 -14.84 -7.75 -12.03
C ALA A 115 -14.13 -8.61 -13.07
N GLY A 116 -14.86 -9.23 -14.01
CA GLY A 116 -14.37 -10.26 -14.96
C GLY A 116 -12.85 -10.28 -15.23
N GLY A 117 -12.18 -11.37 -14.86
CA GLY A 117 -10.71 -11.51 -14.97
C GLY A 117 -9.91 -10.86 -13.84
N ALA A 118 -10.54 -10.13 -12.92
CA ALA A 118 -9.94 -9.47 -11.77
C ALA A 118 -10.80 -9.61 -10.51
N VAL A 119 -10.20 -9.29 -9.37
CA VAL A 119 -10.90 -8.82 -8.17
C VAL A 119 -10.42 -7.41 -7.86
N PHE A 120 -11.23 -6.63 -7.17
CA PHE A 120 -10.83 -5.29 -6.77
C PHE A 120 -11.41 -4.86 -5.44
N TRP A 121 -10.83 -3.83 -4.84
CA TRP A 121 -11.41 -3.10 -3.72
C TRP A 121 -11.03 -1.63 -3.79
N LYS A 122 -11.76 -0.82 -3.03
CA LYS A 122 -11.50 0.61 -2.83
C LYS A 122 -11.30 0.85 -1.35
N ALA A 123 -10.14 1.38 -0.99
CA ALA A 123 -9.73 1.56 0.39
C ALA A 123 -8.91 2.85 0.55
N ASP A 124 -8.39 3.02 1.76
CA ASP A 124 -7.19 3.79 2.07
C ASP A 124 -5.92 3.13 1.50
N LEU A 125 -4.77 3.70 1.85
CA LEU A 125 -3.46 3.13 1.65
C LEU A 125 -2.60 3.40 2.88
N ASP A 126 -2.36 2.37 3.68
CA ASP A 126 -1.32 2.32 4.71
C ASP A 126 0.00 1.85 4.09
N ILE A 127 1.10 2.40 4.60
CA ILE A 127 2.44 2.05 4.12
C ILE A 127 2.90 0.78 4.83
N ASP A 128 3.13 -0.25 4.04
CA ASP A 128 3.79 -1.46 4.48
C ASP A 128 5.30 -1.34 4.20
N CYS A 129 6.10 -1.32 5.26
CA CYS A 129 7.56 -1.22 5.17
C CYS A 129 8.26 -2.56 5.44
N ASP A 130 7.51 -3.66 5.48
CA ASP A 130 8.01 -4.98 5.81
C ASP A 130 9.04 -5.51 4.79
N GLY A 131 9.88 -6.41 5.27
CA GLY A 131 10.93 -7.07 4.50
C GLY A 131 12.33 -6.55 4.75
N ARG A 132 13.07 -6.24 3.68
CA ARG A 132 14.48 -5.87 3.79
C ARG A 132 14.63 -4.51 4.43
N ALA A 133 15.37 -4.45 5.54
CA ALA A 133 15.75 -3.20 6.15
C ALA A 133 16.55 -2.32 5.16
N THR A 134 16.10 -1.08 5.00
CA THR A 134 16.72 -0.02 4.21
C THR A 134 16.79 1.27 5.02
N ALA A 135 17.29 2.35 4.42
CA ALA A 135 17.24 3.67 5.08
C ALA A 135 15.82 4.19 5.28
N ALA A 136 14.87 3.82 4.42
CA ALA A 136 13.48 4.28 4.47
C ALA A 136 12.57 3.35 5.28
N CYS A 137 12.80 2.04 5.18
CA CYS A 137 12.01 1.02 5.87
C CYS A 137 12.89 0.23 6.84
N ASN A 138 12.73 0.46 8.14
CA ASN A 138 13.41 -0.25 9.22
C ASN A 138 12.69 0.03 10.56
N ALA A 139 13.07 -0.70 11.61
CA ALA A 139 12.48 -0.56 12.95
C ALA A 139 12.63 0.83 13.61
N ALA A 140 13.46 1.73 13.07
CA ALA A 140 13.58 3.10 13.56
C ALA A 140 12.67 4.09 12.80
N THR A 141 12.24 3.77 11.58
CA THR A 141 11.32 4.61 10.77
C THR A 141 9.88 4.13 10.82
N ASP A 142 9.67 2.83 11.09
CA ASP A 142 8.37 2.19 11.17
C ASP A 142 8.27 1.37 12.48
N PRO A 143 7.40 1.78 13.43
CA PRO A 143 7.16 1.04 14.67
C PRO A 143 6.57 -0.36 14.48
N SER A 144 5.92 -0.62 13.34
CA SER A 144 5.29 -1.89 12.98
C SER A 144 6.18 -2.78 12.12
N PHE A 145 7.39 -2.33 11.80
CA PHE A 145 8.30 -3.03 10.88
C PHE A 145 8.55 -4.50 11.26
N HIS A 146 8.31 -5.39 10.30
CA HIS A 146 8.78 -6.76 10.30
C HIS A 146 9.86 -6.98 9.23
N GLY A 147 10.91 -7.72 9.60
CA GLY A 147 12.06 -7.96 8.75
C GLY A 147 11.86 -9.03 7.66
N ASP A 148 10.61 -9.39 7.36
CA ASP A 148 10.25 -10.48 6.44
C ASP A 148 8.99 -10.11 5.64
N THR A 149 8.75 -10.79 4.52
CA THR A 149 7.54 -10.66 3.69
C THR A 149 7.01 -12.03 3.32
N ALA A 150 5.70 -12.21 3.23
CA ALA A 150 5.08 -13.52 2.93
C ALA A 150 5.56 -14.13 1.61
N PHE A 151 5.95 -13.30 0.64
CA PHE A 151 6.59 -13.73 -0.60
C PHE A 151 8.00 -13.16 -0.69
N HIS A 152 8.91 -13.90 -1.32
CA HIS A 152 10.34 -13.58 -1.33
C HIS A 152 10.86 -13.37 -2.74
N ALA A 153 11.94 -12.58 -2.84
CA ALA A 153 12.70 -12.40 -4.07
C ALA A 153 13.33 -13.71 -4.56
N SER A 154 13.81 -13.72 -5.80
CA SER A 154 14.40 -14.94 -6.40
C SER A 154 15.66 -15.45 -5.71
N ASP A 155 16.32 -14.60 -4.92
CA ASP A 155 17.46 -14.96 -4.08
C ASP A 155 17.06 -15.49 -2.70
N GLY A 156 15.76 -15.66 -2.44
CA GLY A 156 15.21 -16.18 -1.20
C GLY A 156 15.25 -15.18 -0.04
N ARG A 157 15.47 -13.89 -0.29
CA ARG A 157 15.35 -12.83 0.71
C ARG A 157 13.96 -12.18 0.69
N PRO A 158 13.54 -11.54 1.79
CA PRO A 158 12.33 -10.72 1.80
C PRO A 158 12.36 -9.66 0.70
N LEU A 159 11.20 -9.13 0.33
CA LEU A 159 11.12 -8.07 -0.66
C LEU A 159 11.70 -6.76 -0.09
N ASN A 160 12.07 -5.84 -0.98
CA ASN A 160 12.51 -4.50 -0.59
C ASN A 160 11.36 -3.50 -0.80
N ALA A 161 10.63 -3.18 0.26
CA ALA A 161 9.49 -2.24 0.20
C ALA A 161 9.86 -0.86 -0.33
N ALA A 162 11.10 -0.41 -0.10
CA ALA A 162 11.57 0.90 -0.56
C ALA A 162 11.84 0.96 -2.08
N GLU A 163 12.01 -0.19 -2.74
CA GLU A 163 12.38 -0.28 -4.16
C GLU A 163 11.32 -0.97 -5.03
N LEU A 164 10.60 -1.96 -4.50
CA LEU A 164 9.64 -2.77 -5.26
C LEU A 164 8.20 -2.34 -4.96
N PRO A 165 7.43 -1.88 -5.96
CA PRO A 165 6.00 -1.67 -5.81
C PRO A 165 5.27 -3.00 -5.59
N TYR A 166 4.70 -3.16 -4.40
CA TYR A 166 3.81 -4.27 -4.07
C TYR A 166 2.58 -3.81 -3.29
N VAL A 167 1.60 -4.71 -3.24
CA VAL A 167 0.37 -4.61 -2.44
C VAL A 167 0.31 -5.78 -1.47
N VAL A 168 -0.26 -5.51 -0.30
CA VAL A 168 -0.54 -6.51 0.73
C VAL A 168 -1.98 -7.01 0.57
N VAL A 169 -2.14 -8.34 0.52
CA VAL A 169 -3.48 -8.95 0.55
C VAL A 169 -3.83 -9.36 1.97
N PRO A 170 -5.10 -9.32 2.41
CA PRO A 170 -5.44 -9.83 3.73
C PRO A 170 -5.18 -11.34 3.82
N ALA A 171 -4.75 -11.81 5.00
CA ALA A 171 -4.59 -13.23 5.25
C ALA A 171 -5.87 -14.03 4.96
N PRO A 172 -5.76 -15.25 4.38
CA PRO A 172 -6.93 -16.06 4.06
C PRO A 172 -7.75 -16.35 5.31
N SER A 173 -9.04 -16.04 5.26
CA SER A 173 -9.95 -16.19 6.40
C SER A 173 -11.35 -16.60 5.95
N GLY A 174 -12.29 -16.65 6.91
CA GLY A 174 -13.71 -16.81 6.60
C GLY A 174 -14.28 -15.67 5.75
N THR A 175 -13.65 -14.49 5.75
CA THR A 175 -14.07 -13.31 4.98
C THR A 175 -13.73 -13.46 3.51
N TRP A 176 -12.48 -13.77 3.18
CA TRP A 176 -12.00 -13.97 1.82
C TRP A 176 -10.70 -14.77 1.82
N ASP A 177 -10.46 -15.48 0.73
CA ASP A 177 -9.27 -16.27 0.48
C ASP A 177 -8.77 -15.89 -0.91
N TYR A 178 -7.65 -15.15 -0.95
CA TYR A 178 -7.12 -14.61 -2.19
C TYR A 178 -6.72 -15.73 -3.16
N ALA A 179 -6.22 -16.87 -2.66
CA ALA A 179 -5.79 -17.99 -3.47
C ALA A 179 -6.96 -18.62 -4.24
N LYS A 180 -8.14 -18.72 -3.61
CA LYS A 180 -9.37 -19.18 -4.27
C LYS A 180 -9.89 -18.22 -5.35
N SER A 181 -9.40 -16.98 -5.38
CA SER A 181 -9.72 -15.99 -6.40
C SER A 181 -8.71 -15.96 -7.55
N GLY A 182 -7.77 -16.91 -7.60
CA GLY A 182 -6.70 -16.94 -8.61
C GLY A 182 -5.57 -15.94 -8.33
N ILE A 183 -5.52 -15.38 -7.11
CA ILE A 183 -4.47 -14.45 -6.68
C ILE A 183 -3.36 -15.23 -5.97
N ARG A 184 -2.11 -14.80 -6.12
CA ARG A 184 -0.93 -15.46 -5.56
C ARG A 184 0.22 -14.46 -5.45
N GLY A 185 1.26 -14.81 -4.68
CA GLY A 185 2.50 -14.05 -4.64
C GLY A 185 3.09 -13.82 -6.03
N GLY A 186 3.46 -12.58 -6.32
CA GLY A 186 3.88 -12.12 -7.64
C GLY A 186 2.75 -11.91 -8.64
N GLY A 187 1.49 -12.11 -8.25
CA GLY A 187 0.33 -11.73 -9.06
C GLY A 187 0.32 -10.23 -9.32
N VAL A 188 -0.12 -9.81 -10.50
CA VAL A 188 -0.04 -8.40 -10.92
C VAL A 188 -1.24 -7.61 -10.43
N VAL A 189 -0.96 -6.39 -9.95
CA VAL A 189 -1.95 -5.47 -9.40
C VAL A 189 -1.84 -4.12 -10.10
N ALA A 190 -2.95 -3.54 -10.53
CA ALA A 190 -3.02 -2.13 -10.86
C ALA A 190 -3.53 -1.35 -9.64
N VAL A 191 -2.73 -0.43 -9.12
CA VAL A 191 -3.10 0.47 -8.02
C VAL A 191 -3.36 1.85 -8.60
N VAL A 192 -4.57 2.37 -8.40
CA VAL A 192 -5.02 3.63 -8.99
C VAL A 192 -5.29 4.65 -7.90
N HIS A 193 -4.63 5.80 -7.98
CA HIS A 193 -4.83 6.94 -7.09
C HIS A 193 -4.49 8.25 -7.80
N GLY A 194 -5.26 9.32 -7.55
CA GLY A 194 -4.94 10.66 -8.08
C GLY A 194 -4.82 10.74 -9.60
N GLY A 195 -5.50 9.86 -10.36
CA GLY A 195 -5.39 9.77 -11.81
C GLY A 195 -4.12 9.07 -12.33
N LYS A 196 -3.29 8.54 -11.44
CA LYS A 196 -2.12 7.72 -11.77
C LYS A 196 -2.43 6.23 -11.62
N VAL A 197 -1.63 5.42 -12.29
CA VAL A 197 -1.67 3.96 -12.20
C VAL A 197 -0.25 3.47 -11.90
N GLU A 198 -0.11 2.67 -10.85
CA GLU A 198 1.10 1.89 -10.57
C GLU A 198 0.79 0.41 -10.84
N TYR A 199 1.70 -0.29 -11.53
CA TYR A 199 1.59 -1.74 -11.75
C TYR A 199 2.55 -2.46 -10.82
N ALA A 200 1.98 -2.98 -9.75
CA ALA A 200 2.67 -3.62 -8.64
C ALA A 200 2.49 -5.15 -8.67
N VAL A 201 3.10 -5.83 -7.72
CA VAL A 201 2.88 -7.26 -7.45
C VAL A 201 2.16 -7.48 -6.11
N VAL A 202 1.54 -8.64 -5.92
CA VAL A 202 1.16 -9.11 -4.58
C VAL A 202 2.43 -9.55 -3.87
N GLY A 203 2.87 -8.77 -2.89
CA GLY A 203 4.18 -8.91 -2.23
C GLY A 203 4.11 -9.44 -0.82
N ASP A 204 3.02 -9.17 -0.11
CA ASP A 204 2.85 -9.61 1.28
C ASP A 204 1.41 -10.04 1.61
N VAL A 205 1.25 -10.59 2.81
CA VAL A 205 0.00 -11.02 3.43
C VAL A 205 -0.14 -10.36 4.79
N GLY A 206 -1.10 -9.43 4.89
CA GLY A 206 -1.37 -8.66 6.09
C GLY A 206 -2.40 -9.32 7.01
N PRO A 207 -2.89 -8.60 8.03
CA PRO A 207 -3.85 -9.12 9.00
C PRO A 207 -5.15 -9.64 8.37
N GLU A 208 -5.80 -10.62 9.00
CA GLU A 208 -7.02 -11.27 8.48
C GLU A 208 -8.25 -10.35 8.31
N ARG A 209 -8.22 -9.14 8.90
CA ARG A 209 -9.38 -8.24 9.01
C ARG A 209 -9.13 -6.81 8.54
N ILE A 210 -7.91 -6.51 8.11
CA ILE A 210 -7.49 -5.20 7.58
C ILE A 210 -7.18 -5.34 6.09
N ILE A 211 -7.43 -4.29 5.31
CA ILE A 211 -7.11 -4.20 3.89
C ILE A 211 -6.76 -2.76 3.56
N GLY A 212 -5.89 -2.57 2.57
CA GLY A 212 -5.47 -1.22 2.17
C GLY A 212 -3.99 -0.98 2.41
N GLU A 213 -3.14 -2.00 2.44
CA GLU A 213 -1.70 -1.80 2.66
C GLU A 213 -0.91 -1.94 1.34
N ALA A 214 0.13 -1.13 1.17
CA ALA A 214 1.03 -1.21 0.02
C ALA A 214 2.43 -0.70 0.35
N SER A 215 3.42 -1.12 -0.44
CA SER A 215 4.81 -0.78 -0.17
C SER A 215 5.11 0.71 -0.26
N TYR A 216 6.16 1.14 0.44
CA TYR A 216 6.77 2.47 0.31
C TYR A 216 6.93 2.89 -1.16
N ALA A 217 7.43 2.01 -2.02
CA ALA A 217 7.63 2.26 -3.44
C ALA A 217 6.30 2.49 -4.20
N THR A 218 5.25 1.73 -3.88
CA THR A 218 3.90 1.93 -4.45
C THR A 218 3.36 3.31 -4.11
N ALA A 219 3.40 3.70 -2.83
CA ALA A 219 2.93 5.00 -2.37
C ALA A 219 3.69 6.15 -3.06
N LYS A 220 5.02 6.07 -3.07
CA LYS A 220 5.89 7.07 -3.72
C LYS A 220 5.58 7.22 -5.21
N SER A 221 5.36 6.13 -5.95
CA SER A 221 5.02 6.18 -7.38
C SER A 221 3.69 6.91 -7.62
N LEU A 222 2.70 6.66 -6.75
CA LEU A 222 1.40 7.33 -6.80
C LEU A 222 1.47 8.79 -6.33
N GLY A 223 2.58 9.23 -5.72
CA GLY A 223 2.72 10.55 -5.13
C GLY A 223 1.95 10.70 -3.81
N ILE A 224 1.74 9.58 -3.13
CA ILE A 224 1.30 9.50 -1.75
C ILE A 224 2.55 9.66 -0.86
N ASP A 225 2.41 10.32 0.30
CA ASP A 225 3.51 10.41 1.27
C ASP A 225 3.88 8.99 1.74
N PRO A 226 5.11 8.51 1.47
CA PRO A 226 5.47 7.13 1.76
C PRO A 226 6.03 6.95 3.19
N ASP A 227 5.96 7.97 4.05
CA ASP A 227 6.36 7.85 5.45
C ASP A 227 5.48 6.80 6.18
N PRO A 228 6.05 5.73 6.74
CA PRO A 228 5.26 4.65 7.34
C PRO A 228 4.61 5.01 8.68
N SER A 229 5.06 6.08 9.33
CA SER A 229 4.49 6.54 10.60
C SER A 229 3.36 7.56 10.42
N SER A 230 3.33 8.27 9.29
CA SER A 230 2.45 9.45 9.12
C SER A 230 1.90 9.68 7.72
N GLY A 231 2.40 8.95 6.74
CA GLY A 231 2.01 9.05 5.33
C GLY A 231 0.77 8.24 5.02
N GLY A 232 0.71 7.72 3.79
CA GLY A 232 -0.45 7.00 3.29
C GLY A 232 -1.55 7.91 2.72
N ALA A 233 -2.68 7.30 2.40
CA ALA A 233 -3.85 7.98 1.88
C ALA A 233 -5.11 7.51 2.60
N PRO A 234 -5.92 8.38 3.21
CA PRO A 234 -7.06 7.95 4.03
C PRO A 234 -8.22 7.35 3.22
N SER A 235 -8.20 7.48 1.89
CA SER A 235 -9.16 6.90 0.95
C SER A 235 -8.74 7.15 -0.50
N GLY A 236 -9.51 6.59 -1.44
CA GLY A 236 -9.40 6.93 -2.86
C GLY A 236 -8.31 6.15 -3.58
N VAL A 237 -7.88 5.03 -3.01
CA VAL A 237 -7.02 4.05 -3.68
C VAL A 237 -7.89 2.89 -4.17
N THR A 238 -7.73 2.53 -5.43
CA THR A 238 -8.39 1.36 -6.02
C THR A 238 -7.35 0.33 -6.40
N TYR A 239 -7.52 -0.88 -5.89
CA TYR A 239 -6.62 -2.01 -6.11
C TYR A 239 -7.31 -2.98 -7.04
N ILE A 240 -6.72 -3.28 -8.20
CA ILE A 240 -7.28 -4.20 -9.20
C ILE A 240 -6.29 -5.33 -9.40
N LEU A 241 -6.61 -6.50 -8.87
CA LEU A 241 -5.73 -7.67 -8.89
C LEU A 241 -6.17 -8.58 -10.02
N PHE A 242 -5.28 -8.78 -11.00
CA PHE A 242 -5.58 -9.60 -12.16
C PHE A 242 -5.46 -11.08 -11.80
N LYS A 243 -6.57 -11.82 -11.98
CA LYS A 243 -6.63 -13.24 -11.68
C LYS A 243 -5.66 -14.01 -12.56
N ASP A 244 -5.12 -15.07 -12.00
CA ASP A 244 -4.27 -16.03 -12.69
C ASP A 244 -3.01 -15.43 -13.33
N SER A 245 -2.57 -14.26 -12.88
CA SER A 245 -1.36 -13.58 -13.31
C SER A 245 -0.16 -13.88 -12.39
N ARG A 246 1.07 -13.80 -12.91
CA ARG A 246 2.30 -13.88 -12.11
C ARG A 246 3.49 -13.28 -12.82
N VAL A 247 4.30 -12.55 -12.08
CA VAL A 247 5.65 -12.12 -12.44
C VAL A 247 6.66 -13.01 -11.72
N SER A 248 7.69 -13.45 -12.44
CA SER A 248 8.78 -14.26 -11.92
C SER A 248 10.05 -13.88 -12.67
N PRO A 249 11.11 -13.41 -11.99
CA PRO A 249 11.21 -13.23 -10.53
C PRO A 249 10.30 -12.09 -10.03
N ILE A 250 9.78 -12.18 -8.80
CA ILE A 250 8.76 -11.25 -8.27
C ILE A 250 9.24 -9.80 -8.22
N GLU A 251 10.54 -9.61 -8.01
CA GLU A 251 11.22 -8.32 -7.96
C GLU A 251 11.46 -7.66 -9.33
N ASP A 252 11.09 -8.31 -10.44
CA ASP A 252 11.15 -7.69 -11.77
C ASP A 252 9.98 -6.71 -11.97
N HIS A 253 10.17 -5.48 -11.46
CA HIS A 253 9.18 -4.41 -11.58
C HIS A 253 8.87 -4.06 -13.05
N GLU A 254 9.85 -4.11 -13.94
CA GLU A 254 9.58 -3.85 -15.36
C GLU A 254 8.68 -4.92 -15.97
N ALA A 255 8.82 -6.18 -15.56
CA ALA A 255 7.91 -7.25 -15.96
C ALA A 255 6.52 -7.05 -15.37
N ALA A 256 6.39 -6.57 -14.13
CA ALA A 256 5.10 -6.19 -13.55
C ALA A 256 4.42 -5.08 -14.35
N VAL A 257 5.16 -4.04 -14.76
CA VAL A 257 4.64 -2.97 -15.63
C VAL A 257 4.23 -3.48 -17.01
N ARG A 258 5.08 -4.27 -17.68
CA ARG A 258 4.76 -4.83 -19.01
C ARG A 258 3.52 -5.73 -18.95
N THR A 259 3.48 -6.64 -17.98
CA THR A 259 2.38 -7.60 -17.82
C THR A 259 1.10 -6.88 -17.39
N GLY A 260 1.20 -5.94 -16.45
CA GLY A 260 0.07 -5.15 -15.96
C GLY A 260 -0.58 -4.31 -17.06
N ARG A 261 0.21 -3.66 -17.91
CA ARG A 261 -0.32 -2.94 -19.09
C ARG A 261 -1.08 -3.85 -20.05
N ALA A 262 -0.58 -5.05 -20.31
CA ALA A 262 -1.25 -6.02 -21.16
C ALA A 262 -2.59 -6.46 -20.56
N LEU A 263 -2.57 -6.88 -19.29
CA LEU A 263 -3.76 -7.33 -18.55
C LEU A 263 -4.81 -6.23 -18.39
N ALA A 264 -4.38 -4.99 -18.10
CA ALA A 264 -5.27 -3.83 -18.05
C ALA A 264 -5.93 -3.57 -19.42
N GLY A 265 -5.16 -3.71 -20.51
CA GLY A 265 -5.65 -3.65 -21.87
C GLY A 265 -6.74 -4.68 -22.16
N GLU A 266 -6.54 -5.93 -21.75
CA GLU A 266 -7.53 -7.00 -21.90
C GLU A 266 -8.76 -6.74 -21.03
N PHE A 267 -8.55 -6.39 -19.77
CA PHE A 267 -9.60 -6.12 -18.78
C PHE A 267 -10.53 -4.98 -19.22
N VAL A 268 -10.00 -3.89 -19.77
CA VAL A 268 -10.82 -2.78 -20.28
C VAL A 268 -11.59 -3.14 -21.54
N ARG A 269 -11.06 -4.05 -22.38
CA ARG A 269 -11.74 -4.51 -23.59
C ARG A 269 -12.78 -5.60 -23.32
N ASP A 270 -12.65 -6.36 -22.24
CA ASP A 270 -13.62 -7.41 -21.91
C ASP A 270 -14.99 -6.79 -21.64
N SER A 271 -15.93 -7.11 -22.53
CA SER A 271 -17.32 -6.66 -22.48
C SER A 271 -18.20 -7.57 -21.63
N ARG A 272 -17.64 -8.61 -20.99
CA ARG A 272 -18.30 -9.34 -19.91
C ARG A 272 -18.40 -8.41 -18.70
N SER A 273 -19.37 -7.51 -18.77
CA SER A 273 -19.95 -6.87 -17.60
C SER A 273 -20.37 -7.96 -16.62
N THR A 274 -20.00 -7.76 -15.36
CA THR A 274 -20.63 -8.36 -14.18
C THR A 274 -22.10 -8.70 -14.48
N PRO A 275 -22.52 -9.98 -14.39
CA PRO A 275 -23.93 -10.36 -14.49
C PRO A 275 -24.80 -9.63 -13.46
#